data_AF-A0A7R9AS65-F1
#
_entry.id   AF-A0A7R9AS65-F1
#
_cell.length_a   1.000
_cell.length_b   1.000
_cell.length_c   1.000
_cell.angle_alpha   90.00
_cell.angle_beta   90.00
_cell.angle_gamma   90.00
#
_symmetry.space_group_name_H-M   'P 1'
#
loop_
_entity.id
_entity.type
_entity.pdbx_description
1 polymer ?
#
loop_
_entity_poly.entity_id
_entity_poly.type
_entity_poly.pdbx_seq_one_letter_code
_entity_poly.pdbx_strand_id
1 'polypeptide(L)'
;SAEAVCLYVSREDEGFIKEEEKPLPSHEFQRKVWLLFEYPESSQAARVVAIISVFVILLSIVIFCLETLPEFKHYKVFNTTTNGTKIEEDEVPDITDPFFLIETICIIWFTFELSVRFLACPNKLNFFRDVMNIIDIIAIIPYFITLATVVAEEESTINVVRAPVSPQDKSTNQAMSLAILRVIRLVRVFRIFKLSRHSKGLQILGRTLKASMRELGLLIFFLFIGVILFSSAVYFAEAGSEQSFFKSIPDAFWWAVVTMTTVGYGVVLFSSAVYFAEAGSENSFFKSIPDAFWWAVVTMTTVGYGDMTPVGVWGKIVGSLCAIAGVLTIALPVPVIVSNFNYFYHRETDQEEMQSQNFNHVTSCPYLPGTLGQHMKKSSLSESSSDIMELEEGILLTRDVTKKQNCNPKHNNNINAMSIETDV
;
A
#
# COMPACT_ATOMS: atom_id res chain seq x y z
N SER A 1 25.48 28.07 27.87
CA SER A 1 25.02 28.38 26.50
C SER A 1 25.97 27.87 25.40
N ALA A 2 27.06 27.16 25.70
CA ALA A 2 27.88 26.46 24.69
C ALA A 2 27.64 24.93 24.70
N GLU A 3 27.47 24.33 25.88
CA GLU A 3 27.11 22.90 26.00
C GLU A 3 25.76 22.56 25.37
N ALA A 4 24.77 23.44 25.51
CA ALA A 4 23.48 23.27 24.85
C ALA A 4 23.66 23.24 23.32
N VAL A 5 24.43 24.18 22.76
CA VAL A 5 24.70 24.25 21.31
C VAL A 5 25.49 23.02 20.83
N CYS A 6 26.44 22.52 21.61
CA CYS A 6 27.19 21.31 21.27
C CYS A 6 26.32 20.05 21.32
N LEU A 7 25.42 19.94 22.31
CA LEU A 7 24.38 18.91 22.36
C LEU A 7 23.37 19.04 21.21
N TYR A 8 23.05 20.25 20.78
CA TYR A 8 22.14 20.49 19.65
C TYR A 8 22.77 20.06 18.33
N VAL A 9 24.02 20.45 18.05
CA VAL A 9 24.75 20.06 16.84
C VAL A 9 24.97 18.54 16.81
N SER A 10 25.35 17.93 17.93
CA SER A 10 25.53 16.48 18.03
C SER A 10 24.24 15.69 17.81
N ARG A 11 23.06 16.22 18.15
CA ARG A 11 21.76 15.56 17.91
C ARG A 11 21.33 15.67 16.44
N GLU A 12 21.60 16.79 15.79
CA GLU A 12 21.31 16.96 14.36
C GLU A 12 22.23 16.08 13.49
N ASP A 13 23.50 15.94 13.87
CA ASP A 13 24.47 15.07 13.20
C ASP A 13 24.18 13.57 13.41
N GLU A 14 23.51 13.19 14.50
CA GLU A 14 23.01 11.81 14.73
C GLU A 14 21.64 11.53 14.06
N GLY A 15 21.13 12.44 13.22
CA GLY A 15 19.90 12.22 12.46
C GLY A 15 18.61 12.44 13.24
N PHE A 16 18.67 13.08 14.42
CA PHE A 16 17.46 13.61 15.08
C PHE A 16 16.99 14.86 14.35
N ILE A 17 16.18 14.66 13.30
CA ILE A 17 15.35 15.72 12.73
C ILE A 17 14.37 16.14 13.83
N LYS A 18 14.48 17.39 14.28
CA LYS A 18 13.54 18.00 15.22
C LYS A 18 12.12 17.80 14.69
N GLU A 19 11.26 17.10 15.43
CA GLU A 19 9.84 17.05 15.07
C GLU A 19 9.35 18.49 15.00
N GLU A 20 8.87 18.92 13.83
CA GLU A 20 8.12 20.18 13.74
C GLU A 20 6.95 20.05 14.69
N GLU A 21 6.97 20.82 15.80
CA GLU A 21 5.84 20.90 16.71
C GLU A 21 4.61 21.30 15.91
N LYS A 22 3.71 20.35 15.69
CA LYS A 22 2.50 20.58 14.91
C LYS A 22 1.68 21.64 15.63
N PRO A 23 1.41 22.80 15.02
CA PRO A 23 0.70 23.88 15.69
C PRO A 23 -0.67 23.39 16.14
N LEU A 24 -1.04 23.70 17.39
CA LEU A 24 -2.36 23.42 17.91
C LEU A 24 -3.25 24.67 17.74
N PRO A 25 -4.57 24.50 17.55
CA PRO A 25 -5.49 25.63 17.54
C PRO A 25 -5.43 26.40 18.87
N SER A 26 -5.52 27.74 18.79
CA SER A 26 -5.48 28.63 19.95
C SER A 26 -6.72 28.52 20.82
N HIS A 27 -7.90 28.33 20.21
CA HIS A 27 -9.17 28.18 20.94
C HIS A 27 -9.32 26.78 21.55
N GLU A 28 -9.73 26.72 22.82
CA GLU A 28 -9.83 25.48 23.59
C GLU A 28 -10.83 24.48 22.97
N PHE A 29 -12.02 24.94 22.56
CA PHE A 29 -13.01 24.09 21.90
C PHE A 29 -12.46 23.54 20.57
N GLN A 30 -11.86 24.41 19.77
CA GLN A 30 -11.26 24.06 18.49
C GLN A 30 -10.14 23.02 18.67
N ARG A 31 -9.30 23.19 19.70
CA ARG A 31 -8.25 22.24 20.07
C ARG A 31 -8.81 20.88 20.49
N LYS A 32 -9.88 20.84 21.29
CA LYS A 32 -10.54 19.58 21.69
C LYS A 32 -11.09 18.82 20.47
N VAL A 33 -11.76 19.52 19.56
CA VAL A 33 -12.28 18.94 18.31
C VAL A 33 -11.15 18.47 17.39
N TRP A 34 -10.09 19.26 17.26
CA TRP A 34 -8.90 18.90 16.49
C TRP A 34 -8.26 17.62 17.03
N LEU A 35 -8.04 17.53 18.34
CA LEU A 35 -7.48 16.33 18.97
C LEU A 35 -8.38 15.11 18.74
N LEU A 36 -9.70 15.27 18.86
CA LEU A 36 -10.67 14.20 18.67
C LEU A 36 -10.63 13.57 17.26
N PHE A 37 -10.46 14.36 16.20
CA PHE A 37 -10.53 13.90 14.82
C PHE A 37 -9.17 13.70 14.13
N GLU A 38 -8.12 14.37 14.61
CA GLU A 38 -6.77 14.29 14.02
C GLU A 38 -5.90 13.21 14.70
N TYR A 39 -6.05 13.04 16.02
CA TYR A 39 -5.20 12.16 16.83
C TYR A 39 -6.03 11.08 17.52
N PRO A 40 -6.12 9.86 16.95
CA PRO A 40 -6.87 8.74 17.53
C PRO A 40 -6.48 8.40 18.97
N GLU A 41 -5.21 8.60 19.33
CA GLU A 41 -4.67 8.29 20.66
C GLU A 41 -4.94 9.37 21.71
N SER A 42 -5.56 10.50 21.34
CA SER A 42 -5.75 11.62 22.27
C SER A 42 -6.74 11.34 23.40
N SER A 43 -7.74 10.50 23.16
CA SER A 43 -8.79 10.17 24.14
C SER A 43 -9.55 8.89 23.76
N GLN A 44 -10.27 8.30 24.72
CA GLN A 44 -11.17 7.17 24.43
C GLN A 44 -12.24 7.53 23.39
N ALA A 45 -12.76 8.75 23.44
CA ALA A 45 -13.71 9.24 22.42
C ALA A 45 -13.06 9.31 21.04
N ALA A 46 -11.80 9.76 20.94
CA ALA A 46 -11.07 9.80 19.68
C ALA A 46 -10.84 8.40 19.11
N ARG A 47 -10.55 7.41 19.97
CA ARG A 47 -10.45 6.00 19.57
C ARG A 47 -11.77 5.47 19.01
N VAL A 48 -12.91 5.79 19.62
CA VAL A 48 -14.23 5.40 19.10
C VAL A 48 -14.49 6.03 17.73
N VAL A 49 -14.21 7.34 17.57
CA VAL A 49 -14.35 8.03 16.26
C VAL A 49 -13.45 7.40 15.20
N ALA A 50 -12.22 7.04 15.55
CA ALA A 50 -11.29 6.36 14.65
C ALA A 50 -11.81 4.98 14.23
N ILE A 51 -12.34 4.18 15.16
CA ILE A 51 -12.92 2.86 14.86
C ILE A 51 -14.10 3.00 13.90
N ILE A 52 -15.00 3.95 14.14
CA ILE A 52 -16.13 4.22 13.24
C ILE A 52 -15.63 4.62 11.84
N SER A 53 -14.60 5.47 11.79
CA SER A 53 -14.03 5.94 10.52
C SER A 53 -13.39 4.79 9.72
N VAL A 54 -12.65 3.90 10.39
CA VAL A 54 -12.10 2.68 9.76
C VAL A 54 -13.23 1.78 9.25
N PHE A 55 -14.30 1.58 10.03
CA PHE A 55 -15.44 0.79 9.59
C PHE A 55 -16.10 1.37 8.33
N VAL A 56 -16.35 2.68 8.28
CA VAL A 56 -16.94 3.34 7.11
C VAL A 56 -16.01 3.24 5.89
N ILE A 57 -14.69 3.37 6.08
CA ILE A 57 -13.71 3.14 5.00
C ILE A 57 -13.84 1.73 4.45
N LEU A 58 -13.79 0.71 5.30
CA LEU A 58 -13.90 -0.68 4.88
C LEU A 58 -15.24 -0.97 4.19
N LEU A 59 -16.35 -0.49 4.75
CA LEU A 59 -17.68 -0.61 4.14
C LEU A 59 -17.69 -0.01 2.74
N SER A 60 -17.14 1.20 2.58
CA SER A 60 -17.08 1.85 1.28
C SER A 60 -16.33 0.98 0.27
N ILE A 61 -15.15 0.45 0.63
CA ILE A 61 -14.33 -0.42 -0.23
C ILE A 61 -15.10 -1.68 -0.64
N VAL A 62 -15.76 -2.35 0.32
CA VAL A 62 -16.57 -3.54 0.05
C VAL A 62 -17.66 -3.22 -0.96
N ILE A 63 -18.38 -2.11 -0.80
CA ILE A 63 -19.44 -1.68 -1.73
C ILE A 63 -18.91 -1.46 -3.15
N PHE A 64 -17.73 -0.86 -3.30
CA PHE A 64 -17.09 -0.72 -4.62
C PHE A 64 -16.70 -2.05 -5.23
N CYS A 65 -16.21 -3.00 -4.45
CA CYS A 65 -15.94 -4.35 -4.96
C CYS A 65 -17.25 -5.02 -5.40
N LEU A 66 -18.33 -4.90 -4.62
CA LEU A 66 -19.63 -5.49 -4.94
C LEU A 66 -20.25 -4.86 -6.21
N GLU A 67 -20.07 -3.55 -6.43
CA GLU A 67 -20.54 -2.85 -7.64
C GLU A 67 -19.92 -3.42 -8.94
N THR A 68 -18.74 -4.06 -8.84
CA THR A 68 -18.09 -4.68 -10.01
C THR A 68 -18.63 -6.07 -10.37
N LEU A 69 -19.41 -6.70 -9.47
CA LEU A 69 -19.93 -8.05 -9.70
C LEU A 69 -20.98 -8.06 -10.82
N PRO A 70 -20.95 -9.05 -11.73
CA PRO A 70 -21.86 -9.11 -12.86
C PRO A 70 -23.33 -9.27 -12.43
N GLU A 71 -23.59 -9.87 -11.26
CA GLU A 71 -24.94 -10.05 -10.71
C GLU A 71 -25.61 -8.72 -10.31
N PHE A 72 -24.82 -7.69 -9.99
CA PHE A 72 -25.31 -6.38 -9.55
C PHE A 72 -25.23 -5.31 -10.64
N LYS A 73 -24.73 -5.64 -11.83
CA LYS A 73 -24.73 -4.74 -12.99
C LYS A 73 -26.11 -4.66 -13.61
N HIS A 74 -26.63 -3.44 -13.75
CA HIS A 74 -27.87 -3.17 -14.46
C HIS A 74 -27.59 -2.97 -15.97
N TYR A 75 -28.30 -3.74 -16.79
CA TYR A 75 -28.22 -3.67 -18.25
C TYR A 75 -29.53 -3.13 -18.81
N LYS A 76 -29.47 -2.09 -19.65
CA LYS A 76 -30.63 -1.62 -20.41
C LYS A 76 -30.68 -2.38 -21.75
N VAL A 77 -31.83 -2.96 -22.05
CA VAL A 77 -32.08 -3.65 -23.33
C VAL A 77 -32.76 -2.68 -24.29
N PHE A 78 -32.06 -2.27 -25.33
CA PHE A 78 -32.62 -1.44 -26.40
C PHE A 78 -33.04 -2.32 -27.58
N ASN A 79 -34.31 -2.26 -27.96
CA ASN A 79 -34.79 -2.87 -29.20
C ASN A 79 -34.44 -1.95 -30.36
N THR A 80 -33.51 -2.36 -31.24
CA THR A 80 -33.20 -1.60 -32.45
C THR A 80 -34.25 -1.81 -33.53
N THR A 81 -34.44 -0.82 -34.41
CA THR A 81 -35.40 -0.84 -35.53
C THR A 81 -35.12 -1.97 -36.54
N THR A 82 -33.90 -2.52 -36.54
CA THR A 82 -33.51 -3.69 -37.33
C THR A 82 -33.36 -4.92 -36.42
N ASN A 83 -34.47 -5.54 -35.99
CA ASN A 83 -34.56 -6.88 -35.35
C ASN A 83 -33.32 -7.34 -34.57
N GLY A 84 -32.83 -6.50 -33.67
CA GLY A 84 -31.61 -6.76 -32.90
C GLY A 84 -31.74 -6.10 -31.52
N THR A 85 -31.39 -6.85 -30.48
CA THR A 85 -31.31 -6.33 -29.12
C THR A 85 -29.90 -5.78 -28.90
N LYS A 86 -29.76 -4.48 -28.62
CA LYS A 86 -28.51 -3.91 -28.14
C LYS A 86 -28.57 -3.86 -26.62
N ILE A 87 -27.72 -4.62 -25.95
CA ILE A 87 -27.55 -4.58 -24.50
C ILE A 87 -26.46 -3.54 -24.23
N GLU A 88 -26.81 -2.46 -23.55
CA GLU A 88 -25.86 -1.41 -23.17
C GLU A 88 -25.82 -1.32 -21.64
N GLU A 89 -24.61 -1.27 -21.07
CA GLU A 89 -24.44 -1.12 -19.63
C GLU A 89 -24.97 0.26 -19.21
N ASP A 90 -25.80 0.29 -18.17
CA ASP A 90 -26.31 1.54 -17.63
C ASP A 90 -25.23 2.17 -16.75
N GLU A 91 -24.51 3.16 -17.29
CA GLU A 91 -23.36 3.75 -16.63
C GLU A 91 -23.73 4.82 -15.58
N VAL A 92 -24.97 5.31 -15.62
CA VAL A 92 -25.46 6.32 -14.67
C VAL A 92 -26.30 5.60 -13.63
N PRO A 93 -25.89 5.58 -12.35
CA PRO A 93 -26.65 4.92 -11.30
C PRO A 93 -27.98 5.64 -11.04
N ASP A 94 -29.03 4.87 -10.82
CA ASP A 94 -30.31 5.39 -10.34
C ASP A 94 -30.14 5.91 -8.90
N ILE A 95 -30.74 7.05 -8.58
CA ILE A 95 -30.72 7.64 -7.23
C ILE A 95 -31.34 6.73 -6.16
N THR A 96 -32.20 5.77 -6.57
CA THR A 96 -32.83 4.79 -5.69
C THR A 96 -32.02 3.51 -5.52
N ASP A 97 -30.91 3.35 -6.25
CA ASP A 97 -30.06 2.17 -6.18
C ASP A 97 -29.45 2.02 -4.78
N PRO A 98 -29.54 0.83 -4.14
CA PRO A 98 -28.98 0.62 -2.82
C PRO A 98 -27.47 0.90 -2.72
N PHE A 99 -26.69 0.64 -3.78
CA PHE A 99 -25.26 0.94 -3.76
C PHE A 99 -25.01 2.45 -3.78
N PHE A 100 -25.77 3.20 -4.60
CA PHE A 100 -25.72 4.66 -4.60
C PHE A 100 -26.09 5.26 -3.24
N LEU A 101 -27.11 4.72 -2.56
CA LEU A 101 -27.54 5.18 -1.24
C LEU A 101 -26.46 4.91 -0.16
N ILE A 102 -25.90 3.71 -0.14
CA ILE A 102 -24.85 3.35 0.84
C ILE A 102 -23.58 4.15 0.57
N GLU A 103 -23.20 4.33 -0.69
CA GLU A 103 -22.09 5.19 -1.07
C GLU A 103 -22.32 6.63 -0.60
N THR A 104 -23.52 7.17 -0.82
CA THR A 104 -23.92 8.50 -0.35
C THR A 104 -23.73 8.64 1.16
N ILE A 105 -24.16 7.66 1.96
CA ILE A 105 -23.98 7.67 3.42
C ILE A 105 -22.49 7.67 3.81
N CYS A 106 -21.67 6.85 3.16
CA CYS A 106 -20.23 6.80 3.41
C CYS A 106 -19.56 8.14 3.09
N ILE A 107 -19.93 8.77 1.97
CA ILE A 107 -19.37 10.05 1.54
C ILE A 107 -19.85 11.20 2.42
N ILE A 108 -21.07 11.16 2.94
CA ILE A 108 -21.53 12.11 3.97
C ILE A 108 -20.62 12.04 5.19
N TRP A 109 -20.29 10.84 5.68
CA TRP A 109 -19.35 10.68 6.79
C TRP A 109 -17.95 11.22 6.47
N PHE A 110 -17.38 10.90 5.30
CA PHE A 110 -16.07 11.43 4.90
C PHE A 110 -16.06 12.95 4.76
N THR A 111 -17.12 13.52 4.20
CA THR A 111 -17.29 14.96 4.05
C THR A 111 -17.43 15.62 5.42
N PHE A 112 -18.17 15.01 6.35
CA PHE A 112 -18.28 15.46 7.73
C PHE A 112 -16.92 15.48 8.43
N GLU A 113 -16.17 14.37 8.36
CA GLU A 113 -14.81 14.29 8.92
C GLU A 113 -13.88 15.36 8.35
N LEU A 114 -13.85 15.51 7.02
CA LEU A 114 -13.04 16.52 6.34
C LEU A 114 -13.43 17.94 6.76
N SER A 115 -14.75 18.21 6.84
CA SER A 115 -15.28 19.52 7.23
C SER A 115 -14.93 19.86 8.67
N VAL A 116 -15.09 18.91 9.61
CA VAL A 116 -14.74 19.11 11.01
C VAL A 116 -13.24 19.37 11.16
N ARG A 117 -12.38 18.62 10.45
CA ARG A 117 -10.92 18.87 10.44
C ARG A 117 -10.59 20.22 9.83
N PHE A 118 -11.19 20.58 8.70
CA PHE A 118 -10.97 21.87 8.07
C PHE A 118 -11.39 23.02 8.97
N LEU A 119 -12.52 22.93 9.67
CA LEU A 119 -12.98 23.95 10.62
C LEU A 119 -12.09 24.01 11.87
N ALA A 120 -11.65 22.86 12.38
CA ALA A 120 -10.82 22.77 13.57
C ALA A 120 -9.33 23.05 13.34
N CYS A 121 -8.81 23.02 12.10
CA CYS A 121 -7.38 23.17 11.86
C CYS A 121 -6.85 24.59 12.20
N PRO A 122 -5.59 24.70 12.67
CA PRO A 122 -4.96 25.97 13.06
C PRO A 122 -4.68 26.89 11.86
N ASN A 123 -4.32 26.34 10.71
CA ASN A 123 -4.00 27.08 9.49
C ASN A 123 -4.67 26.44 8.27
N LYS A 124 -5.60 27.18 7.65
CA LYS A 124 -6.42 26.69 6.53
C LYS A 124 -5.63 26.45 5.24
N LEU A 125 -4.55 27.21 4.99
CA LEU A 125 -3.74 27.05 3.77
C LEU A 125 -2.80 25.85 3.88
N ASN A 126 -2.22 25.64 5.07
CA ASN A 126 -1.39 24.46 5.31
C ASN A 126 -2.22 23.18 5.29
N PHE A 127 -3.51 23.25 5.63
CA PHE A 127 -4.43 22.12 5.56
C PHE A 127 -4.43 21.46 4.16
N PHE A 128 -4.51 22.24 3.08
CA PHE A 128 -4.52 21.73 1.71
C PHE A 128 -3.16 21.27 1.19
N ARG A 129 -2.07 21.55 1.92
CA ARG A 129 -0.71 21.08 1.58
C ARG A 129 -0.35 19.78 2.31
N ASP A 130 -1.11 19.41 3.33
CA ASP A 130 -0.90 18.18 4.08
C ASP A 130 -1.39 16.96 3.29
N VAL A 131 -0.53 15.94 3.17
CA VAL A 131 -0.80 14.74 2.35
C VAL A 131 -2.01 13.97 2.83
N MET A 132 -2.24 13.88 4.15
CA MET A 132 -3.39 13.14 4.69
C MET A 132 -4.71 13.83 4.35
N ASN A 133 -4.72 15.16 4.39
CA ASN A 133 -5.89 15.94 4.01
C ASN A 133 -6.15 15.90 2.49
N ILE A 134 -5.09 15.83 1.66
CA ILE A 134 -5.23 15.62 0.21
C ILE A 134 -5.89 14.27 -0.07
N ILE A 135 -5.50 13.20 0.64
CA ILE A 135 -6.14 11.88 0.53
C ILE A 135 -7.62 11.97 0.91
N ASP A 136 -7.96 12.68 1.99
CA ASP A 136 -9.36 12.88 2.41
C ASP A 136 -10.19 13.60 1.32
N ILE A 137 -9.60 14.55 0.60
CA ILE A 137 -10.25 15.27 -0.53
C ILE A 137 -10.42 14.35 -1.74
N ILE A 138 -9.37 13.63 -2.15
CA ILE A 138 -9.42 12.69 -3.29
C ILE A 138 -10.47 11.61 -3.05
N ALA A 139 -10.65 11.17 -1.80
CA ALA A 139 -11.63 10.15 -1.44
C ALA A 139 -13.10 10.55 -1.68
N ILE A 140 -13.44 11.85 -1.69
CA ILE A 140 -14.81 12.34 -1.88
C ILE A 140 -15.09 12.85 -3.30
N ILE A 141 -14.06 13.27 -4.04
CA ILE A 141 -14.19 13.84 -5.39
C ILE A 141 -15.00 12.95 -6.35
N PRO A 142 -14.75 11.63 -6.46
CA PRO A 142 -15.46 10.78 -7.43
C PRO A 142 -16.98 10.84 -7.27
N TYR A 143 -17.47 10.85 -6.03
CA TYR A 143 -18.91 10.92 -5.75
C TYR A 143 -19.53 12.22 -6.22
N PHE A 144 -18.90 13.37 -5.93
CA PHE A 144 -19.42 14.67 -6.35
C PHE A 144 -19.41 14.81 -7.88
N ILE A 145 -18.44 14.21 -8.58
CA ILE A 145 -18.47 14.18 -10.05
C ILE A 145 -19.62 13.30 -10.54
N THR A 146 -19.81 12.10 -9.99
CA THR A 146 -20.93 11.22 -10.35
C THR A 146 -22.28 11.89 -10.08
N LEU A 147 -22.45 12.52 -8.93
CA LEU A 147 -23.67 13.24 -8.57
C LEU A 147 -23.93 14.41 -9.52
N ALA A 148 -22.90 15.19 -9.88
CA ALA A 148 -23.03 16.27 -10.85
C ALA A 148 -23.49 15.76 -12.23
N THR A 149 -23.00 14.58 -12.66
CA THR A 149 -23.46 13.97 -13.92
C THR A 149 -24.89 13.47 -13.86
N VAL A 150 -25.30 12.86 -12.75
CA VAL A 150 -26.69 12.39 -12.54
C VAL A 150 -27.66 13.58 -12.59
N VAL A 151 -27.33 14.67 -11.87
CA VAL A 151 -28.16 15.89 -11.83
C VAL A 151 -28.21 16.58 -13.21
N ALA A 152 -27.08 16.64 -13.92
CA ALA A 152 -27.03 17.22 -15.25
C ALA A 152 -27.88 16.44 -16.27
N GLU A 153 -27.95 15.11 -16.14
CA GLU A 153 -28.81 14.28 -16.96
C GLU A 153 -30.29 14.50 -16.62
N GLU A 154 -30.66 14.57 -15.35
CA GLU A 154 -32.04 14.83 -14.91
C GLU A 154 -32.55 16.20 -15.42
N GLU A 155 -31.74 17.26 -15.30
CA GLU A 155 -32.10 18.59 -15.82
C GLU A 155 -32.31 18.60 -17.34
N SER A 156 -31.53 17.81 -18.08
CA SER A 156 -31.67 17.69 -19.53
C SER A 156 -32.99 17.03 -19.96
N THR A 157 -33.58 16.18 -19.10
CA THR A 157 -34.90 15.55 -19.36
C THR A 157 -36.06 16.49 -19.05
N ILE A 158 -35.91 17.37 -18.05
CA ILE A 158 -36.96 18.31 -17.61
C ILE A 158 -37.12 19.49 -18.59
N ASN A 159 -36.03 19.98 -19.18
CA ASN A 159 -36.03 21.19 -20.01
C ASN A 159 -36.37 20.97 -21.50
N VAL A 160 -36.89 19.82 -21.92
CA VAL A 160 -37.21 19.55 -23.34
C VAL A 160 -38.71 19.28 -23.57
N VAL A 161 -39.45 20.37 -23.77
CA VAL A 161 -40.51 20.39 -24.79
C VAL A 161 -39.84 20.72 -26.14
N ARG A 162 -39.71 19.69 -27.00
CA ARG A 162 -39.58 19.71 -28.48
C ARG A 162 -38.28 20.25 -29.14
N ALA A 163 -37.47 19.35 -29.71
CA ALA A 163 -36.94 19.42 -31.10
C ALA A 163 -36.16 18.13 -31.48
N PRO A 164 -36.27 17.59 -32.71
CA PRO A 164 -35.45 16.48 -33.16
C PRO A 164 -34.05 17.01 -33.50
N VAL A 165 -33.11 16.91 -32.56
CA VAL A 165 -31.70 17.21 -32.81
C VAL A 165 -31.05 15.96 -33.42
N SER A 166 -30.20 16.16 -34.42
CA SER A 166 -29.44 15.10 -35.11
C SER A 166 -28.78 14.14 -34.11
N PRO A 167 -28.94 12.80 -34.25
CA PRO A 167 -28.43 11.80 -33.31
C PRO A 167 -26.89 11.73 -33.17
N GLN A 168 -26.15 12.44 -34.02
CA GLN A 168 -24.74 12.15 -34.29
C GLN A 168 -23.74 13.02 -33.49
N ASP A 169 -24.14 14.23 -33.08
CA ASP A 169 -23.26 15.12 -32.29
C ASP A 169 -23.41 14.95 -30.77
N LYS A 170 -24.57 14.42 -30.31
CA LYS A 170 -24.76 14.03 -28.90
C LYS A 170 -24.01 12.74 -28.55
N SER A 171 -23.93 11.78 -29.47
CA SER A 171 -23.35 10.46 -29.21
C SER A 171 -21.85 10.51 -28.92
N THR A 172 -21.09 11.38 -29.60
CA THR A 172 -19.63 11.50 -29.39
C THR A 172 -19.29 12.15 -28.04
N ASN A 173 -20.00 13.22 -27.67
CA ASN A 173 -19.81 13.89 -26.38
C ASN A 173 -20.27 13.00 -25.21
N GLN A 174 -21.37 12.27 -25.39
CA GLN A 174 -21.87 11.34 -24.38
C GLN A 174 -20.93 10.14 -24.21
N ALA A 175 -20.43 9.53 -25.30
CA ALA A 175 -19.47 8.43 -25.23
C ALA A 175 -18.15 8.82 -24.52
N MET A 176 -17.66 10.04 -24.75
CA MET A 176 -16.49 10.57 -24.02
C MET A 176 -16.79 10.78 -22.53
N SER A 177 -17.98 11.28 -22.17
CA SER A 177 -18.38 11.42 -20.76
C SER A 177 -18.52 10.08 -20.04
N LEU A 178 -19.03 9.05 -20.71
CA LEU A 178 -19.17 7.69 -20.21
C LEU A 178 -17.78 7.04 -19.95
N ALA A 179 -16.86 7.14 -20.90
CA ALA A 179 -15.49 6.66 -20.71
C ALA A 179 -14.77 7.35 -19.53
N ILE A 180 -15.01 8.66 -19.34
CA ILE A 180 -14.46 9.41 -18.21
C ILE A 180 -15.06 8.93 -16.88
N LEU A 181 -16.37 8.63 -16.82
CA LEU A 181 -17.01 8.08 -15.63
C LEU A 181 -16.40 6.73 -15.21
N ARG A 182 -16.01 5.87 -16.15
CA ARG A 182 -15.30 4.59 -15.85
C ARG A 182 -13.96 4.83 -15.16
N VAL A 183 -13.19 5.83 -15.62
CA VAL A 183 -11.91 6.20 -15.01
C VAL A 183 -12.12 6.83 -13.62
N ILE A 184 -13.16 7.66 -13.46
CA ILE A 184 -13.50 8.27 -12.16
C ILE A 184 -13.85 7.20 -11.12
N ARG A 185 -14.53 6.11 -11.52
CA ARG A 185 -14.80 4.99 -10.60
C ARG A 185 -13.52 4.37 -10.06
N LEU A 186 -12.45 4.26 -10.86
CA LEU A 186 -11.16 3.77 -10.37
C LEU A 186 -10.56 4.69 -9.30
N VAL A 187 -10.77 6.01 -9.39
CA VAL A 187 -10.28 6.95 -8.37
C VAL A 187 -10.89 6.66 -6.98
N ARG A 188 -12.07 6.03 -6.90
CA ARG A 188 -12.67 5.61 -5.62
C ARG A 188 -11.77 4.65 -4.84
N VAL A 189 -10.90 3.87 -5.51
CA VAL A 189 -9.97 2.96 -4.83
C VAL A 189 -9.01 3.71 -3.90
N PHE A 190 -8.66 4.96 -4.22
CA PHE A 190 -7.72 5.75 -3.42
C PHE A 190 -8.23 6.05 -2.00
N ARG A 191 -9.54 5.94 -1.73
CA ARG A 191 -10.05 6.10 -0.36
C ARG A 191 -9.51 5.03 0.60
N ILE A 192 -8.97 3.91 0.10
CA ILE A 192 -8.25 2.93 0.94
C ILE A 192 -7.08 3.60 1.67
N PHE A 193 -6.45 4.60 1.05
CA PHE A 193 -5.36 5.35 1.67
C PHE A 193 -5.83 6.23 2.84
N LYS A 194 -7.14 6.47 3.05
CA LYS A 194 -7.62 7.10 4.30
C LYS A 194 -7.25 6.27 5.53
N LEU A 195 -7.05 4.96 5.39
CA LEU A 195 -6.54 4.10 6.46
C LEU A 195 -5.15 4.54 6.97
N SER A 196 -4.39 5.29 6.17
CA SER A 196 -3.07 5.81 6.57
C SER A 196 -3.15 6.72 7.80
N ARG A 197 -4.24 7.45 8.01
CA ARG A 197 -4.44 8.27 9.22
C ARG A 197 -4.54 7.41 10.49
N HIS A 198 -5.05 6.19 10.36
CA HIS A 198 -5.28 5.26 11.46
C HIS A 198 -4.22 4.16 11.56
N SER A 199 -3.27 4.10 10.63
CA SER A 199 -2.21 3.09 10.60
C SER A 199 -0.83 3.75 10.66
N LYS A 200 -0.18 3.68 11.83
CA LYS A 200 1.20 4.16 12.03
C LYS A 200 2.15 3.56 11.00
N GLY A 201 2.03 2.26 10.71
CA GLY A 201 2.85 1.58 9.70
C GLY A 201 2.74 2.20 8.31
N LEU A 202 1.52 2.59 7.88
CA LEU A 202 1.32 3.22 6.58
C LEU A 202 1.84 4.68 6.55
N GLN A 203 1.81 5.38 7.69
CA GLN A 203 2.45 6.71 7.83
C GLN A 203 3.97 6.59 7.72
N ILE A 204 4.57 5.63 8.42
CA ILE A 204 6.00 5.34 8.37
C ILE A 204 6.41 5.01 6.94
N LEU A 205 5.67 4.11 6.26
CA LEU A 205 5.91 3.77 4.85
C LEU A 205 5.92 5.03 3.96
N GLY A 206 4.92 5.92 4.13
CA GLY A 206 4.85 7.17 3.37
C GLY A 206 6.04 8.11 3.64
N ARG A 207 6.53 8.18 4.88
CA ARG A 207 7.72 8.98 5.24
C ARG A 207 9.00 8.39 4.66
N THR A 208 9.16 7.08 4.72
CA THR A 208 10.28 6.36 4.11
C THR A 208 10.32 6.60 2.61
N LEU A 209 9.18 6.45 1.92
CA LEU A 209 9.10 6.77 0.48
C LEU A 209 9.46 8.23 0.21
N LYS A 210 8.93 9.19 0.99
CA LYS A 210 9.24 10.61 0.86
C LYS A 210 10.74 10.90 1.00
N ALA A 211 11.40 10.28 1.98
CA ALA A 211 12.84 10.42 2.20
C ALA A 211 13.66 9.85 1.03
N SER A 212 13.22 8.73 0.45
CA SER A 212 13.87 8.07 -0.67
C SER A 212 13.49 8.63 -2.05
N MET A 213 12.59 9.62 -2.14
CA MET A 213 12.12 10.16 -3.44
C MET A 213 13.23 10.70 -4.33
N ARG A 214 14.30 11.27 -3.75
CA ARG A 214 15.45 11.76 -4.54
C ARG A 214 16.16 10.61 -5.23
N GLU A 215 16.42 9.53 -4.50
CA GLU A 215 17.10 8.34 -5.02
C GLU A 215 16.21 7.61 -6.03
N LEU A 216 14.93 7.44 -5.71
CA LEU A 216 13.93 6.86 -6.61
C LEU A 216 13.77 7.71 -7.89
N GLY A 217 13.76 9.04 -7.77
CA GLY A 217 13.66 9.96 -8.89
C GLY A 217 14.87 9.88 -9.82
N LEU A 218 16.08 9.77 -9.28
CA LEU A 218 17.30 9.56 -10.05
C LEU A 218 17.29 8.18 -10.75
N LEU A 219 16.83 7.13 -10.07
CA LEU A 219 16.69 5.80 -10.65
C LEU A 219 15.72 5.81 -11.85
N ILE A 220 14.53 6.41 -11.69
CA ILE A 220 13.54 6.54 -12.76
C ILE A 220 14.08 7.39 -13.91
N PHE A 221 14.82 8.46 -13.62
CA PHE A 221 15.44 9.31 -14.64
C PHE A 221 16.46 8.56 -15.50
N PHE A 222 17.38 7.82 -14.87
CA PHE A 222 18.35 7.00 -15.61
C PHE A 222 17.67 5.85 -16.37
N LEU A 223 16.63 5.23 -15.79
CA LEU A 223 15.84 4.22 -16.48
C LEU A 223 15.15 4.82 -17.72
N PHE A 224 14.57 6.01 -17.62
CA PHE A 224 13.90 6.68 -18.74
C PHE A 224 14.87 7.04 -19.87
N ILE A 225 16.03 7.60 -19.56
CA ILE A 225 17.10 7.85 -20.55
C ILE A 225 17.50 6.53 -21.22
N GLY A 226 17.70 5.49 -20.40
CA GLY A 226 18.01 4.15 -20.86
C GLY A 226 16.98 3.61 -21.85
N VAL A 227 15.71 3.67 -21.50
CA VAL A 227 14.59 3.23 -22.36
C VAL A 227 14.63 3.95 -23.71
N ILE A 228 14.74 5.28 -23.73
CA ILE A 228 14.80 6.03 -25.00
C ILE A 228 16.02 5.59 -25.83
N LEU A 229 17.21 5.51 -25.23
CA LEU A 229 18.44 5.16 -25.94
C LEU A 229 18.37 3.75 -26.55
N PHE A 230 17.99 2.75 -25.77
CA PHE A 230 17.95 1.36 -26.25
C PHE A 230 16.78 1.10 -27.20
N SER A 231 15.61 1.70 -26.97
CA SER A 231 14.50 1.63 -27.92
C SER A 231 14.83 2.28 -29.26
N SER A 232 15.57 3.39 -29.24
CA SER A 232 16.05 4.03 -30.48
C SER A 232 17.09 3.17 -31.18
N ALA A 233 18.04 2.60 -30.43
CA ALA A 233 19.09 1.74 -31.00
C ALA A 233 18.51 0.49 -31.66
N VAL A 234 17.58 -0.22 -31.00
CA VAL A 234 16.96 -1.42 -31.58
C VAL A 234 16.07 -1.08 -32.78
N TYR A 235 15.33 0.03 -32.72
CA TYR A 235 14.53 0.50 -33.85
C TYR A 235 15.40 0.75 -35.10
N PHE A 236 16.53 1.44 -34.94
CA PHE A 236 17.44 1.69 -36.06
C PHE A 236 18.23 0.44 -36.48
N ALA A 237 18.54 -0.48 -35.57
CA ALA A 237 19.18 -1.75 -35.90
C ALA A 237 18.26 -2.67 -36.72
N GLU A 238 16.96 -2.62 -36.47
CA GLU A 238 15.92 -3.38 -37.18
C GLU A 238 15.29 -2.58 -38.34
N ALA A 239 15.77 -1.36 -38.61
CA ALA A 239 15.26 -0.54 -39.70
C ALA A 239 15.62 -1.17 -41.06
N GLY A 240 14.64 -1.84 -41.67
CA GLY A 240 14.79 -2.51 -42.96
C GLY A 240 14.37 -3.99 -42.96
N SER A 241 14.05 -4.58 -41.81
CA SER A 241 13.44 -5.91 -41.77
C SER A 241 11.91 -5.82 -41.94
N GLU A 242 11.35 -6.45 -42.98
CA GLU A 242 9.89 -6.45 -43.24
C GLU A 242 9.09 -7.17 -42.14
N GLN A 243 9.75 -7.97 -41.30
CA GLN A 243 9.16 -8.69 -40.16
C GLN A 243 9.59 -8.13 -38.79
N SER A 244 9.98 -6.86 -38.71
CA SER A 244 10.34 -6.27 -37.41
C SER A 244 9.14 -6.17 -36.46
N PHE A 245 9.34 -6.59 -35.22
CA PHE A 245 8.41 -6.33 -34.11
C PHE A 245 8.50 -4.87 -33.60
N PHE A 246 9.55 -4.13 -33.97
CA PHE A 246 9.82 -2.76 -33.51
C PHE A 246 9.43 -1.73 -34.57
N LYS A 247 8.12 -1.58 -34.83
CA LYS A 247 7.60 -0.68 -35.87
C LYS A 247 7.83 0.80 -35.58
N SER A 248 7.99 1.15 -34.31
CA SER A 248 8.32 2.50 -33.87
C SER A 248 9.15 2.48 -32.59
N ILE A 249 9.83 3.58 -32.29
CA ILE A 249 10.60 3.74 -31.03
C ILE A 249 9.69 3.52 -29.81
N PRO A 250 8.46 4.09 -29.73
CA PRO A 250 7.54 3.78 -28.64
C PRO A 250 7.13 2.31 -28.53
N ASP A 251 6.97 1.59 -29.64
CA ASP A 251 6.68 0.15 -29.61
C ASP A 251 7.82 -0.64 -28.94
N ALA A 252 9.07 -0.14 -29.06
CA ALA A 252 10.24 -0.71 -28.41
C ALA A 252 10.40 -0.33 -26.93
N PHE A 253 9.58 0.58 -26.38
CA PHE A 253 9.70 1.02 -24.97
C PHE A 253 9.47 -0.13 -23.99
N TRP A 254 8.45 -0.96 -24.22
CA TRP A 254 8.16 -2.09 -23.35
C TRP A 254 9.35 -3.06 -23.26
N TRP A 255 9.91 -3.42 -24.41
CA TRP A 255 11.09 -4.27 -24.48
C TRP A 255 12.31 -3.64 -23.78
N ALA A 256 12.55 -2.34 -23.97
CA ALA A 256 13.67 -1.64 -23.34
C ALA A 256 13.48 -1.49 -21.82
N VAL A 257 12.26 -1.22 -21.34
CA VAL A 257 11.95 -1.17 -19.90
C VAL A 257 12.23 -2.52 -19.26
N VAL A 258 11.75 -3.61 -19.88
CA VAL A 258 12.00 -4.95 -19.38
C VAL A 258 13.51 -5.21 -19.38
N THR A 259 14.21 -5.13 -20.52
CA THR A 259 15.64 -5.42 -20.60
C THR A 259 16.52 -4.60 -19.67
N MET A 260 16.18 -3.34 -19.37
CA MET A 260 17.00 -2.45 -18.54
C MET A 260 16.82 -2.65 -17.03
N THR A 261 15.77 -3.34 -16.61
CA THR A 261 15.61 -3.74 -15.21
C THR A 261 16.38 -5.02 -14.94
N THR A 262 17.05 -5.15 -13.79
CA THR A 262 17.74 -6.40 -13.39
C THR A 262 16.80 -7.60 -13.43
N VAL A 263 15.54 -7.38 -13.05
CA VAL A 263 14.46 -8.36 -13.20
C VAL A 263 14.23 -8.71 -14.67
N GLY A 264 14.13 -7.72 -15.54
CA GLY A 264 13.83 -7.99 -16.94
C GLY A 264 15.02 -8.45 -17.81
N TYR A 265 16.28 -8.25 -17.41
CA TYR A 265 17.40 -9.03 -17.95
C TYR A 265 17.18 -10.54 -17.74
N GLY A 266 16.76 -10.92 -16.53
CA GLY A 266 16.40 -12.30 -16.22
C GLY A 266 15.20 -12.77 -17.04
N VAL A 267 14.14 -11.96 -17.14
CA VAL A 267 12.96 -12.28 -17.96
C VAL A 267 13.37 -12.54 -19.40
N VAL A 268 14.10 -11.64 -20.05
CA VAL A 268 14.49 -11.82 -21.45
C VAL A 268 15.40 -13.04 -21.63
N LEU A 269 16.35 -13.27 -20.73
CA LEU A 269 17.26 -14.41 -20.79
C LEU A 269 16.50 -15.74 -20.66
N PHE A 270 15.66 -15.90 -19.64
CA PHE A 270 14.94 -17.14 -19.41
C PHE A 270 13.81 -17.37 -20.41
N SER A 271 13.13 -16.31 -20.88
CA SER A 271 12.14 -16.41 -21.95
C SER A 271 12.75 -16.83 -23.28
N SER A 272 13.93 -16.31 -23.63
CA SER A 272 14.66 -16.73 -24.83
C SER A 272 15.13 -18.18 -24.69
N ALA A 273 15.71 -18.53 -23.52
CA ALA A 273 16.21 -19.88 -23.26
C ALA A 273 15.09 -20.94 -23.29
N VAL A 274 13.92 -20.66 -22.70
CA VAL A 274 12.80 -21.62 -22.70
C VAL A 274 12.17 -21.75 -24.09
N TYR A 275 12.07 -20.66 -24.84
CA TYR A 275 11.56 -20.69 -26.22
C TYR A 275 12.41 -21.60 -27.11
N PHE A 276 13.74 -21.45 -27.07
CA PHE A 276 14.64 -22.33 -27.83
C PHE A 276 14.65 -23.76 -27.29
N ALA A 277 14.57 -23.95 -25.97
CA ALA A 277 14.53 -25.28 -25.36
C ALA A 277 13.23 -26.06 -25.69
N GLU A 278 12.14 -25.35 -25.97
CA GLU A 278 10.82 -25.92 -26.30
C GLU A 278 10.48 -25.83 -27.80
N ALA A 279 11.37 -25.31 -28.65
CA ALA A 279 11.12 -25.16 -30.09
C ALA A 279 10.84 -26.50 -30.81
N GLY A 280 11.28 -27.62 -30.24
CA GLY A 280 11.04 -28.97 -30.76
C GLY A 280 9.81 -29.70 -30.17
N SER A 281 9.07 -29.07 -29.25
CA SER A 281 7.91 -29.67 -28.57
C SER A 281 6.61 -29.30 -29.32
N GLU A 282 5.89 -30.30 -29.87
CA GLU A 282 4.63 -30.06 -30.61
C GLU A 282 3.54 -29.36 -29.77
N ASN A 283 3.53 -29.60 -28.45
CA ASN A 283 2.58 -29.01 -27.50
C ASN A 283 3.17 -27.83 -26.70
N SER A 284 4.16 -27.11 -27.23
CA SER A 284 4.73 -25.96 -26.54
C SER A 284 3.75 -24.80 -26.40
N PHE A 285 3.64 -24.26 -25.18
CA PHE A 285 2.93 -23.00 -24.86
C PHE A 285 3.71 -21.76 -25.30
N PHE A 286 5.01 -21.89 -25.57
CA PHE A 286 5.92 -20.77 -25.89
C PHE A 286 5.93 -20.49 -27.40
N LYS A 287 4.92 -19.77 -27.90
CA LYS A 287 4.79 -19.46 -29.34
C LYS A 287 5.75 -18.36 -29.80
N SER A 288 6.11 -17.45 -28.91
CA SER A 288 7.11 -16.41 -29.15
C SER A 288 7.87 -16.07 -27.88
N ILE A 289 9.04 -15.43 -28.02
CA ILE A 289 9.82 -14.93 -26.87
C ILE A 289 9.00 -13.92 -26.04
N PRO A 290 8.26 -12.96 -26.65
CA PRO A 290 7.35 -12.10 -25.90
C PRO A 290 6.26 -12.83 -25.11
N ASP A 291 5.66 -13.89 -25.67
CA ASP A 291 4.67 -14.70 -24.94
C ASP A 291 5.32 -15.40 -23.73
N ALA A 292 6.58 -15.82 -23.88
CA ALA A 292 7.36 -16.42 -22.81
C ALA A 292 7.75 -15.41 -21.70
N PHE A 293 7.60 -14.09 -21.90
CA PHE A 293 7.83 -13.08 -20.86
C PHE A 293 6.85 -13.27 -19.69
N TRP A 294 5.58 -13.57 -19.98
CA TRP A 294 4.58 -13.81 -18.94
C TRP A 294 4.99 -14.96 -18.02
N TRP A 295 5.37 -16.11 -18.60
CA TRP A 295 5.88 -17.26 -17.85
C TRP A 295 7.13 -16.93 -17.02
N ALA A 296 8.11 -16.22 -17.61
CA ALA A 296 9.35 -15.91 -16.91
C ALA A 296 9.11 -14.94 -15.75
N VAL A 297 8.26 -13.92 -15.91
CA VAL A 297 7.85 -13.03 -14.81
C VAL A 297 7.21 -13.84 -13.69
N VAL A 298 6.17 -14.64 -14.01
CA VAL A 298 5.43 -15.46 -13.04
C VAL A 298 6.33 -16.46 -12.31
N THR A 299 7.31 -17.03 -13.00
CA THR A 299 8.27 -18.00 -12.43
C THR A 299 9.32 -17.30 -11.57
N MET A 300 9.90 -16.20 -12.04
CA MET A 300 10.91 -15.44 -11.30
C MET A 300 10.36 -14.79 -10.05
N THR A 301 9.10 -14.36 -10.06
CA THR A 301 8.39 -13.84 -8.88
C THR A 301 7.80 -14.95 -8.00
N THR A 302 8.14 -16.21 -8.29
CA THR A 302 7.68 -17.41 -7.55
C THR A 302 6.15 -17.54 -7.43
N VAL A 303 5.38 -16.94 -8.36
CA VAL A 303 3.91 -17.00 -8.36
C VAL A 303 3.44 -18.35 -8.91
N GLY A 304 3.96 -18.74 -10.07
CA GLY A 304 3.75 -20.09 -10.63
C GLY A 304 2.30 -20.47 -10.91
N TYR A 305 1.53 -19.67 -11.66
CA TYR A 305 0.13 -19.98 -12.00
C TYR A 305 -0.08 -21.34 -12.69
N GLY A 306 0.92 -21.82 -13.43
CA GLY A 306 0.89 -23.12 -14.12
C GLY A 306 0.12 -23.13 -15.44
N ASP A 307 -0.38 -21.98 -15.88
CA ASP A 307 -1.04 -21.74 -17.17
C ASP A 307 -0.09 -21.91 -18.37
N MET A 308 1.20 -21.60 -18.18
CA MET A 308 2.27 -21.90 -19.12
C MET A 308 3.37 -22.67 -18.39
N THR A 309 3.79 -23.82 -18.91
CA THR A 309 4.90 -24.60 -18.33
C THR A 309 5.74 -25.28 -19.42
N PRO A 310 7.06 -25.43 -19.22
CA PRO A 310 7.89 -26.21 -20.12
C PRO A 310 7.58 -27.71 -20.01
N VAL A 311 7.43 -28.36 -21.16
CA VAL A 311 7.07 -29.77 -21.24
C VAL A 311 8.33 -30.63 -21.41
N GLY A 312 9.27 -30.15 -22.22
CA GLY A 312 10.54 -30.78 -22.51
C GLY A 312 11.52 -30.76 -21.33
N VAL A 313 12.47 -31.69 -21.36
CA VAL A 313 13.49 -31.84 -20.31
C VAL A 313 14.36 -30.58 -20.22
N TRP A 314 14.76 -30.02 -21.38
CA TRP A 314 15.56 -28.80 -21.44
C TRP A 314 14.80 -27.58 -20.95
N GLY A 315 13.53 -27.44 -21.33
CA GLY A 315 12.68 -26.36 -20.81
C GLY A 315 12.51 -26.45 -19.30
N LYS A 316 12.38 -27.65 -18.73
CA LYS A 316 12.32 -27.85 -17.27
C LYS A 316 13.62 -27.47 -16.58
N ILE A 317 14.78 -27.78 -17.14
CA ILE A 317 16.08 -27.33 -16.61
C ILE A 317 16.17 -25.80 -16.61
N VAL A 318 15.78 -25.16 -17.73
CA VAL A 318 15.72 -23.70 -17.84
C VAL A 318 14.73 -23.13 -16.81
N GLY A 319 13.57 -23.75 -16.62
CA GLY A 319 12.60 -23.37 -15.60
C GLY A 319 13.14 -23.45 -14.18
N SER A 320 13.88 -24.50 -13.84
CA SER A 320 14.53 -24.62 -12.52
C SER A 320 15.57 -23.52 -12.29
N LEU A 321 16.40 -23.21 -13.29
CA LEU A 321 17.37 -22.12 -13.22
C LEU A 321 16.68 -20.75 -13.10
N CYS A 322 15.57 -20.56 -13.85
CA CYS A 322 14.75 -19.35 -13.81
C CYS A 322 14.18 -19.10 -12.40
N ALA A 323 13.64 -20.13 -11.76
CA ALA A 323 13.11 -20.03 -10.40
C ALA A 323 14.19 -19.64 -9.38
N ILE A 324 15.36 -20.31 -9.42
CA ILE A 324 16.48 -20.00 -8.52
C ILE A 324 16.98 -18.57 -8.72
N ALA A 325 17.18 -18.16 -9.98
CA ALA A 325 17.62 -16.80 -10.29
C ALA A 325 16.60 -15.74 -9.87
N GLY A 326 15.30 -16.02 -10.01
CA GLY A 326 14.22 -15.14 -9.56
C GLY A 326 14.25 -14.89 -8.05
N VAL A 327 14.35 -15.96 -7.26
CA VAL A 327 14.48 -15.88 -5.80
C VAL A 327 15.68 -15.03 -5.39
N LEU A 328 16.85 -15.28 -5.99
CA LEU A 328 18.06 -14.50 -5.73
C LEU A 328 17.90 -13.03 -6.12
N THR A 329 17.24 -12.75 -7.25
CA THR A 329 17.01 -11.39 -7.74
C THR A 329 16.14 -10.58 -6.78
N ILE A 330 15.11 -11.18 -6.20
CA ILE A 330 14.24 -10.52 -5.22
C ILE A 330 14.93 -10.42 -3.84
N ALA A 331 15.75 -11.40 -3.49
CA ALA A 331 16.46 -11.45 -2.20
C ALA A 331 17.52 -10.35 -2.03
N LEU A 332 17.97 -9.66 -3.09
CA LEU A 332 18.97 -8.60 -2.99
C LEU A 332 18.40 -7.21 -2.65
N PRO A 333 17.39 -6.68 -3.37
CA PRO A 333 16.84 -5.35 -3.08
C PRO A 333 15.90 -5.33 -1.85
N VAL A 334 15.18 -6.43 -1.58
CA VAL A 334 14.19 -6.48 -0.49
C VAL A 334 14.84 -6.22 0.88
N PRO A 335 15.96 -6.87 1.27
CA PRO A 335 16.61 -6.59 2.55
C PRO A 335 17.10 -5.15 2.70
N VAL A 336 17.50 -4.48 1.63
CA VAL A 336 17.90 -3.06 1.67
C VAL A 336 16.69 -2.18 2.00
N ILE A 337 15.56 -2.42 1.34
CA ILE A 337 14.30 -1.71 1.60
C ILE A 337 13.82 -2.01 3.03
N VAL A 338 13.87 -3.27 3.45
CA VAL A 338 13.51 -3.70 4.80
C VAL A 338 14.44 -3.08 5.84
N SER A 339 15.73 -2.98 5.58
CA SER A 339 16.69 -2.34 6.49
C SER A 339 16.38 -0.86 6.67
N ASN A 340 16.08 -0.13 5.58
CA ASN A 340 15.65 1.25 5.65
C ASN A 340 14.30 1.41 6.37
N PHE A 341 13.34 0.52 6.10
CA PHE A 341 12.07 0.50 6.82
C PHE A 341 12.28 0.25 8.31
N ASN A 342 13.14 -0.71 8.66
CA ASN A 342 13.43 -1.06 10.04
C ASN A 342 14.13 0.09 10.79
N TYR A 343 15.05 0.79 10.11
CA TYR A 343 15.67 2.00 10.64
C TYR A 343 14.61 3.06 10.99
N PHE A 344 13.69 3.37 10.07
CA PHE A 344 12.63 4.36 10.35
C PHE A 344 11.62 3.86 11.39
N TYR A 345 11.30 2.57 11.40
CA TYR A 345 10.36 1.96 12.34
C TYR A 345 10.89 2.00 13.78
N HIS A 346 12.12 1.55 14.01
CA HIS A 346 12.76 1.60 15.33
C HIS A 346 12.94 3.04 15.80
N ARG A 347 13.41 3.93 14.92
CA ARG A 347 13.57 5.35 15.28
C ARG A 347 12.25 5.97 15.75
N GLU A 348 11.13 5.60 15.14
CA GLU A 348 9.81 6.12 15.53
C GLU A 348 9.29 5.48 16.83
N THR A 349 9.59 4.19 17.07
CA THR A 349 9.24 3.48 18.30
C THR A 349 10.06 4.00 19.49
N ASP A 350 11.39 4.16 19.32
CA ASP A 350 12.30 4.68 20.34
C ASP A 350 11.94 6.13 20.72
N GLN A 351 11.48 6.94 19.76
CA GLN A 351 10.98 8.28 20.03
C GLN A 351 9.70 8.28 20.88
N GLU A 352 8.75 7.38 20.60
CA GLU A 352 7.53 7.22 21.41
C GLU A 352 7.87 6.78 22.85
N GLU A 353 8.85 5.90 23.03
CA GLU A 353 9.34 5.47 24.35
C GLU A 353 10.05 6.61 25.11
N MET A 354 10.95 7.35 24.44
CA MET A 354 11.63 8.50 25.05
C MET A 354 10.65 9.58 25.48
N GLN A 355 9.62 9.90 24.67
CA GLN A 355 8.58 10.84 25.06
C GLN A 355 7.76 10.34 26.26
N SER A 356 7.43 9.05 26.29
CA SER A 356 6.70 8.42 27.40
C SER A 356 7.51 8.44 28.70
N GLN A 357 8.81 8.14 28.63
CA GLN A 357 9.71 8.20 29.80
C GLN A 357 9.93 9.64 30.28
N ASN A 358 10.08 10.60 29.37
CA ASN A 358 10.26 12.01 29.75
C ASN A 358 9.01 12.57 30.45
N PHE A 359 7.80 12.19 29.99
CA PHE A 359 6.55 12.53 30.69
C PHE A 359 6.48 11.93 32.11
N ASN A 360 6.93 10.69 32.28
CA ASN A 360 6.95 10.04 33.60
C ASN A 360 8.00 10.65 34.56
N HIS A 361 9.17 11.06 34.04
CA HIS A 361 10.22 11.70 34.82
C HIS A 361 9.88 13.15 35.24
N VAL A 362 9.17 13.91 34.41
CA VAL A 362 8.73 15.28 34.78
C VAL A 362 7.62 15.25 35.85
N THR A 363 6.80 14.20 35.88
CA THR A 363 5.76 14.02 36.92
C THR A 363 6.35 13.69 38.30
N SER A 364 7.66 13.38 38.38
CA SER A 364 8.33 12.97 39.62
C SER A 364 9.09 14.08 40.36
N CYS A 365 9.00 15.36 39.97
CA CYS A 365 9.62 16.47 40.70
C CYS A 365 8.79 16.95 41.91
N PRO A 366 9.22 16.77 43.18
CA PRO A 366 8.52 17.26 44.35
C PRO A 366 9.23 18.50 44.92
N TYR A 367 8.68 19.70 44.73
CA TYR A 367 9.07 20.88 45.50
C TYR A 367 7.84 21.63 46.06
N LEU A 368 7.36 21.12 47.23
CA LEU A 368 6.72 21.75 48.42
C LEU A 368 5.47 22.67 48.32
N PRO A 369 4.73 22.95 49.43
CA PRO A 369 4.60 22.28 50.75
C PRO A 369 3.12 22.03 51.21
N GLY A 370 2.86 21.04 52.08
CA GLY A 370 1.58 20.98 52.81
C GLY A 370 1.16 19.62 53.41
N THR A 371 1.49 19.41 54.68
CA THR A 371 0.76 18.62 55.72
C THR A 371 -0.02 17.34 55.38
N LEU A 372 0.42 16.25 56.02
CA LEU A 372 -0.38 15.25 56.78
C LEU A 372 -1.35 14.32 56.00
N GLY A 373 -1.03 13.01 55.95
CA GLY A 373 -2.05 11.96 55.79
C GLY A 373 -1.62 10.69 55.05
N GLN A 374 -1.41 9.62 55.81
CA GLN A 374 -1.39 8.18 55.47
C GLN A 374 -2.03 7.73 54.15
N HIS A 375 -1.42 6.77 53.42
CA HIS A 375 -1.70 5.31 53.48
C HIS A 375 -1.27 4.54 52.20
N MET A 376 -0.42 3.51 52.39
CA MET A 376 -0.29 2.21 51.68
C MET A 376 0.10 2.03 50.19
N LYS A 377 1.18 1.21 50.02
CA LYS A 377 1.44 0.06 49.10
C LYS A 377 1.33 0.30 47.57
N LYS A 378 2.18 -0.26 46.69
CA LYS A 378 2.92 -1.53 46.70
C LYS A 378 4.01 -1.49 45.61
N SER A 379 5.06 -2.26 45.82
CA SER A 379 6.17 -2.59 44.91
C SER A 379 5.73 -3.39 43.67
N SER A 380 6.30 -3.09 42.51
CA SER A 380 6.52 -4.07 41.43
C SER A 380 7.86 -3.79 40.74
N LEU A 381 8.80 -4.72 40.93
CA LEU A 381 10.02 -4.87 40.14
C LEU A 381 9.66 -5.10 38.67
N SER A 382 10.39 -4.44 37.76
CA SER A 382 10.41 -4.74 36.34
C SER A 382 11.41 -5.87 36.06
N GLU A 383 10.92 -7.06 35.73
CA GLU A 383 11.71 -8.08 35.04
C GLU A 383 11.66 -7.80 33.53
N SER A 384 12.83 -7.62 32.95
CA SER A 384 13.07 -7.53 31.51
C SER A 384 13.11 -8.95 30.95
N SER A 385 12.26 -9.26 29.97
CA SER A 385 12.33 -10.52 29.22
C SER A 385 12.48 -10.19 27.74
N SER A 386 13.63 -10.58 27.21
CA SER A 386 13.97 -10.59 25.79
C SER A 386 13.51 -11.91 25.19
N ASP A 387 12.45 -11.91 24.38
CA ASP A 387 12.01 -13.11 23.67
C ASP A 387 12.59 -13.15 22.25
N ILE A 388 13.62 -13.99 22.08
CA ILE A 388 14.03 -14.56 20.80
C ILE A 388 13.21 -15.85 20.62
N MET A 389 12.38 -15.91 19.57
CA MET A 389 11.68 -17.14 19.17
C MET A 389 12.60 -17.98 18.26
N GLU A 390 13.13 -19.08 18.77
CA GLU A 390 13.59 -20.20 17.95
C GLU A 390 12.43 -21.19 17.72
N LEU A 391 12.34 -21.63 16.46
CA LEU A 391 11.33 -22.54 15.93
C LEU A 391 11.99 -23.93 15.85
N GLU A 392 11.48 -24.93 16.58
CA GLU A 392 11.89 -26.32 16.34
C GLU A 392 10.70 -27.29 16.32
N GLU A 393 10.83 -28.23 15.39
CA GLU A 393 9.87 -29.21 14.90
C GLU A 393 9.39 -30.22 15.95
N GLY A 394 8.19 -30.74 15.73
CA GLY A 394 7.63 -31.81 16.56
C GLY A 394 8.16 -33.20 16.20
N ILE A 395 8.07 -34.14 17.15
CA ILE A 395 7.50 -35.50 17.00
C ILE A 395 7.47 -36.20 18.38
N LEU A 396 6.25 -36.59 18.78
CA LEU A 396 5.82 -37.84 19.41
C LEU A 396 6.66 -38.47 20.56
N LEU A 397 6.08 -38.54 21.77
CA LEU A 397 5.74 -39.81 22.47
C LEU A 397 5.01 -39.56 23.83
N THR A 398 3.74 -39.94 23.83
CA THR A 398 2.90 -40.60 24.86
C THR A 398 3.27 -40.61 26.35
N ARG A 399 2.27 -40.23 27.19
CA ARG A 399 1.87 -40.77 28.53
C ARG A 399 2.90 -40.68 29.68
N ASP A 400 2.56 -40.50 30.95
CA ASP A 400 1.33 -40.46 31.73
C ASP A 400 1.72 -39.79 33.09
N VAL A 401 0.77 -39.04 33.68
CA VAL A 401 0.47 -38.98 35.13
C VAL A 401 1.61 -39.21 36.15
N THR A 402 2.02 -38.17 36.91
CA THR A 402 1.74 -38.11 38.38
C THR A 402 2.16 -36.77 39.03
N LYS A 403 1.24 -36.23 39.84
CA LYS A 403 1.47 -35.23 40.89
C LYS A 403 2.32 -35.80 42.03
N LYS A 404 3.36 -35.08 42.46
CA LYS A 404 3.62 -34.63 43.86
C LYS A 404 5.01 -33.98 43.92
N GLN A 405 5.11 -32.68 44.21
CA GLN A 405 5.06 -32.06 45.54
C GLN A 405 6.40 -32.20 46.30
N ASN A 406 7.17 -31.11 46.20
CA ASN A 406 7.91 -30.45 47.28
C ASN A 406 9.06 -31.21 47.96
N CYS A 407 10.30 -30.75 47.77
CA CYS A 407 11.04 -29.99 48.81
C CYS A 407 12.52 -29.81 48.43
N ASN A 408 12.87 -28.52 48.26
CA ASN A 408 13.98 -27.79 48.90
C ASN A 408 15.44 -28.27 48.81
N PRO A 409 16.38 -27.31 48.91
CA PRO A 409 17.61 -27.32 48.15
C PRO A 409 18.82 -27.51 49.06
N LYS A 410 19.95 -27.79 48.43
CA LYS A 410 21.33 -27.53 48.86
C LYS A 410 22.20 -28.37 47.95
N HIS A 411 23.40 -28.01 47.55
CA HIS A 411 24.24 -26.82 47.64
C HIS A 411 25.56 -27.35 47.09
N ASN A 412 26.25 -26.56 46.25
CA ASN A 412 27.67 -26.71 45.98
C ASN A 412 28.07 -28.01 45.28
N ASN A 413 29.18 -28.06 44.57
CA ASN A 413 30.01 -27.09 43.89
C ASN A 413 30.91 -28.00 43.07
N ASN A 414 31.40 -27.44 41.98
CA ASN A 414 32.76 -27.64 41.54
C ASN A 414 33.17 -28.93 40.83
N ILE A 415 33.65 -28.64 39.61
CA ILE A 415 34.99 -28.95 39.12
C ILE A 415 35.13 -30.26 38.34
N ASN A 416 35.22 -30.01 37.02
CA ASN A 416 36.24 -30.50 36.08
C ASN A 416 36.65 -31.97 36.11
N ALA A 417 36.38 -32.64 35.01
CA ALA A 417 37.33 -33.45 34.23
C ALA A 417 36.70 -33.61 32.84
N MET A 418 37.20 -33.03 31.75
CA MET A 418 38.44 -33.34 31.03
C MET A 418 38.61 -34.84 30.72
N SER A 419 38.16 -35.24 29.54
CA SER A 419 38.77 -36.25 28.65
C SER A 419 37.88 -36.37 27.40
N ILE A 420 38.30 -35.90 26.23
CA ILE A 420 39.20 -36.56 25.26
C ILE A 420 38.42 -37.53 24.35
N GLU A 421 38.73 -37.41 23.05
CA GLU A 421 38.48 -38.36 21.95
C GLU A 421 37.05 -38.46 21.43
N THR A 422 36.78 -38.57 20.13
CA THR A 422 37.44 -38.30 18.83
C THR A 422 36.38 -38.70 17.79
N ASP A 423 36.41 -38.05 16.64
CA ASP A 423 36.05 -38.56 15.32
C ASP A 423 34.71 -39.31 15.15
N VAL A 424 33.71 -38.62 14.58
CA VAL A 424 33.33 -38.71 13.14
C VAL A 424 32.77 -37.36 12.69
#